data_AF-G8JIB9-F1
#
_entry.id   AF-G8JIB9-F1
#
_cell.length_a   1.000
_cell.length_b   1.000
_cell.length_c   1.000
_cell.angle_alpha   90.00
_cell.angle_beta   90.00
_cell.angle_gamma   90.00
#
_symmetry.space_group_name_H-M   'P 1'
#
loop_
_entity.id
_entity.type
_entity.pdbx_description
1 polymer ?
#
loop_
_entity_poly.entity_id
_entity_poly.type
_entity_poly.pdbx_seq_one_letter_code
_entity_poly.pdbx_strand_id
1 'polypeptide(L)'
;IELSKAVFHVGFINKCKKITESICVLCGKLKSSPHLDPRLAEVVRFVRDPKKRLAIVHSLVKTKNVCEMDAAIDPSEPVPEGKEPVRGHGGCGHQQPQIRREGLKLIMVYSKGKDEDGNPMQPDRKPLTPTMANALFRKIPAEDLKVMGLNPLEAHPAWMILTVLPVPPPPVRPSIAVDGGAMRGEDDLTYKLAEIIRANQVLRKFEEEGAPNHVIAEFETLLQWHVA
;
A
#
# COMPACT_ATOMS: atom_id res chain seq x y z
N ILE A 1 -19.41 8.70 -0.71
CA ILE A 1 -18.63 9.94 -0.88
C ILE A 1 -17.42 9.62 -1.74
N GLU A 2 -17.29 10.26 -2.91
CA GLU A 2 -16.08 10.16 -3.72
C GLU A 2 -15.00 11.08 -3.14
N LEU A 3 -13.86 10.50 -2.78
CA LEU A 3 -12.75 11.26 -2.19
C LEU A 3 -11.92 11.89 -3.31
N SER A 4 -11.52 13.16 -3.17
CA SER A 4 -10.63 13.85 -4.11
C SER A 4 -9.26 13.17 -4.16
N LYS A 5 -8.79 12.69 -3.02
CA LYS A 5 -7.56 11.90 -2.87
C LYS A 5 -7.86 10.59 -2.15
N ALA A 6 -7.11 9.56 -2.54
CA ALA A 6 -7.19 8.28 -1.86
C ALA A 6 -6.69 8.42 -0.41
N VAL A 7 -7.27 7.66 0.52
CA VAL A 7 -6.87 7.63 1.94
C VAL A 7 -6.62 6.20 2.40
N PHE A 8 -5.66 5.99 3.29
CA PHE A 8 -5.47 4.70 3.95
C PHE A 8 -6.64 4.43 4.89
N HIS A 9 -7.21 3.23 4.80
CA HIS A 9 -8.11 2.76 5.85
C HIS A 9 -7.30 2.46 7.13
N VAL A 10 -7.67 3.06 8.25
CA VAL A 10 -6.92 2.99 9.52
C VAL A 10 -6.64 1.54 9.97
N GLY A 11 -7.63 0.66 9.82
CA GLY A 11 -7.51 -0.77 10.16
C GLY A 11 -6.51 -1.55 9.29
N PHE A 12 -6.14 -1.04 8.12
CA PHE A 12 -5.28 -1.76 7.17
C PHE A 12 -3.92 -1.11 6.94
N ILE A 13 -3.62 0.06 7.51
CA ILE A 13 -2.35 0.77 7.26
C ILE A 13 -1.11 -0.09 7.53
N ASN A 14 -1.14 -0.91 8.59
CA ASN A 14 -0.07 -1.86 8.91
C ASN A 14 0.05 -2.99 7.87
N LYS A 15 -1.07 -3.40 7.27
CA LYS A 15 -1.09 -4.42 6.22
C LYS A 15 -0.61 -3.85 4.90
N CYS A 16 -1.03 -2.64 4.54
CA CYS A 16 -0.50 -1.88 3.42
C CYS A 16 1.03 -1.76 3.53
N LYS A 17 1.55 -1.35 4.69
CA LYS A 17 3.01 -1.29 4.96
C LYS A 17 3.70 -2.62 4.66
N LYS A 18 3.21 -3.73 5.23
CA LYS A 18 3.81 -5.07 5.02
C LYS A 18 3.77 -5.50 3.55
N ILE A 19 2.66 -5.22 2.86
CA ILE A 19 2.52 -5.56 1.43
C ILE A 19 3.51 -4.73 0.61
N THR A 20 3.61 -3.42 0.83
CA THR A 20 4.60 -2.56 0.17
C THR A 20 6.03 -3.02 0.43
N GLU A 21 6.36 -3.46 1.66
CA GLU A 21 7.68 -4.00 1.98
C GLU A 21 7.98 -5.33 1.26
N SER A 22 6.93 -6.06 0.86
CA SER A 22 7.04 -7.37 0.21
C SER A 22 7.20 -7.28 -1.31
N ILE A 23 6.69 -6.21 -1.93
CA ILE A 23 6.72 -6.00 -3.39
C ILE A 23 7.75 -4.95 -3.81
N CYS A 24 8.10 -4.94 -5.09
CA CYS A 24 8.88 -3.89 -5.70
C CYS A 24 8.06 -2.61 -5.81
N VAL A 25 8.53 -1.50 -5.24
CA VAL A 25 7.80 -0.20 -5.26
C VAL A 25 7.67 0.44 -6.65
N LEU A 26 8.33 -0.10 -7.67
CA LEU A 26 8.27 0.38 -9.04
C LEU A 26 7.37 -0.51 -9.93
N CYS A 27 7.70 -1.80 -10.03
CA CYS A 27 7.00 -2.74 -10.92
C CYS A 27 5.85 -3.52 -10.26
N GLY A 28 5.73 -3.50 -8.92
CA GLY A 28 4.64 -4.18 -8.20
C GLY A 28 4.83 -5.70 -8.02
N LYS A 29 5.88 -6.30 -8.57
CA LYS A 29 6.19 -7.73 -8.40
C LYS A 29 6.61 -8.03 -6.97
N LEU A 30 6.24 -9.20 -6.42
CA LEU A 30 6.80 -9.70 -5.16
C LEU A 30 8.34 -9.70 -5.25
N LYS A 31 9.11 -9.40 -4.21
CA LYS A 31 10.58 -9.32 -4.30
C LYS A 31 11.28 -10.70 -4.36
N SER A 32 10.52 -11.79 -4.30
CA SER A 32 11.06 -13.15 -4.38
C SER A 32 10.01 -14.07 -4.97
N SER A 33 10.45 -15.09 -5.72
CA SER A 33 9.57 -16.07 -6.34
C SER A 33 9.70 -17.44 -5.64
N PRO A 34 8.62 -18.22 -5.51
CA PRO A 34 8.69 -19.59 -4.98
C PRO A 34 9.64 -20.51 -5.76
N HIS A 35 9.87 -20.23 -7.05
CA HIS A 35 10.80 -20.99 -7.88
C HIS A 35 12.28 -20.78 -7.51
N LEU A 36 12.61 -19.66 -6.86
CA LEU A 36 13.99 -19.28 -6.52
C LEU A 36 14.31 -19.46 -5.03
N ASP A 37 13.32 -19.28 -4.15
CA ASP A 37 13.49 -19.47 -2.69
C ASP A 37 12.69 -20.71 -2.23
N PRO A 38 13.35 -21.84 -1.93
CA PRO A 38 12.70 -23.05 -1.42
C PRO A 38 11.86 -22.81 -0.16
N ARG A 39 12.29 -21.89 0.71
CA ARG A 39 11.55 -21.55 1.94
C ARG A 39 10.21 -20.91 1.60
N LEU A 40 10.19 -20.08 0.55
CA LEU A 40 8.95 -19.47 0.07
C LEU A 40 8.01 -20.52 -0.55
N ALA A 41 8.56 -21.50 -1.29
CA ALA A 41 7.77 -22.62 -1.83
C ALA A 41 7.13 -23.48 -0.73
N GLU A 42 7.88 -23.79 0.34
CA GLU A 42 7.35 -24.50 1.50
C GLU A 42 6.23 -23.73 2.19
N VAL A 43 6.40 -22.41 2.38
CA VAL A 43 5.38 -21.55 2.98
C VAL A 43 4.08 -21.57 2.16
N VAL A 44 4.18 -21.45 0.84
CA VAL A 44 3.01 -21.51 -0.06
C VAL A 44 2.33 -22.88 0.02
N ARG A 45 3.10 -23.97 0.11
CA ARG A 45 2.59 -25.35 0.15
C ARG A 45 1.92 -25.71 1.48
N PHE A 46 2.53 -25.35 2.60
CA PHE A 46 2.15 -25.86 3.93
C PHE A 46 1.36 -24.85 4.77
N VAL A 47 1.59 -23.54 4.64
CA VAL A 47 0.90 -22.55 5.45
C VAL A 47 -0.44 -22.21 4.82
N ARG A 48 -1.54 -22.80 5.32
CA ARG A 48 -2.90 -22.56 4.79
C ARG A 48 -3.53 -21.25 5.28
N ASP A 49 -3.21 -20.83 6.50
CA ASP A 49 -3.72 -19.59 7.10
C ASP A 49 -3.18 -18.35 6.34
N PRO A 50 -4.05 -17.54 5.71
CA PRO A 50 -3.62 -16.38 4.92
C PRO A 50 -2.89 -15.30 5.71
N LYS A 51 -3.29 -15.07 6.97
CA LYS A 51 -2.70 -14.04 7.84
C LYS A 51 -1.30 -14.46 8.28
N LYS A 52 -1.11 -15.72 8.64
CA LYS A 52 0.20 -16.28 8.97
C LYS A 52 1.10 -16.33 7.74
N ARG A 53 0.56 -16.73 6.58
CA ARG A 53 1.29 -16.77 5.32
C ARG A 53 1.90 -15.40 4.99
N LEU A 54 1.09 -14.33 4.99
CA LEU A 54 1.60 -12.98 4.71
C LEU A 54 2.71 -12.57 5.68
N ALA A 55 2.58 -12.89 6.97
CA ALA A 55 3.59 -12.54 7.97
C ALA A 55 4.93 -13.25 7.72
N ILE A 56 4.90 -14.53 7.35
CA ILE A 56 6.11 -15.30 7.06
C ILE A 56 6.72 -14.84 5.73
N VAL A 57 5.91 -14.69 4.67
CA VAL A 57 6.38 -14.18 3.38
C VAL A 57 7.06 -12.83 3.55
N HIS A 58 6.40 -11.88 4.22
CA HIS A 58 6.96 -10.57 4.55
C HIS A 58 8.31 -10.68 5.28
N SER A 59 8.42 -11.59 6.25
CA SER A 59 9.67 -11.78 7.01
C SER A 59 10.86 -12.23 6.14
N LEU A 60 10.59 -13.03 5.09
CA LEU A 60 11.60 -13.54 4.15
C LEU A 60 12.06 -12.47 3.15
N VAL A 61 11.17 -11.57 2.73
CA VAL A 61 11.45 -10.63 1.64
C VAL A 61 11.72 -9.19 2.08
N LYS A 62 11.35 -8.78 3.30
CA LYS A 62 11.49 -7.40 3.77
C LYS A 62 12.93 -6.88 3.79
N THR A 63 13.91 -7.78 3.89
CA THR A 63 15.35 -7.46 3.91
C THR A 63 15.92 -7.27 2.51
N LYS A 64 15.18 -7.67 1.46
CA LYS A 64 15.60 -7.47 0.07
C LYS A 64 15.46 -5.99 -0.30
N ASN A 65 16.62 -5.37 -0.52
CA ASN A 65 16.76 -3.95 -0.87
C ASN A 65 16.91 -3.71 -2.37
N VAL A 66 16.81 -4.75 -3.21
CA VAL A 66 16.89 -4.64 -4.67
C VAL A 66 15.86 -5.58 -5.30
N CYS A 67 15.22 -5.16 -6.38
CA CYS A 67 14.36 -6.02 -7.20
C CYS A 67 15.23 -6.77 -8.22
N GLU A 68 15.58 -8.02 -7.91
CA GLU A 68 16.50 -8.85 -8.72
C GLU A 68 16.03 -8.99 -10.17
N MET A 69 16.88 -8.61 -11.12
CA MET A 69 16.64 -8.86 -12.54
C MET A 69 17.00 -10.29 -12.88
N ASP A 70 16.44 -10.79 -13.98
CA ASP A 70 16.89 -12.06 -14.53
C ASP A 70 18.31 -11.94 -15.04
N ALA A 71 19.11 -12.98 -14.78
CA ALA A 71 20.37 -13.12 -15.47
C ALA A 71 20.08 -13.16 -16.98
N ALA A 72 20.86 -12.41 -17.75
CA ALA A 72 20.81 -12.56 -19.20
C ALA A 72 21.12 -14.02 -19.52
N ILE A 73 20.16 -14.72 -20.14
CA ILE A 73 20.39 -16.07 -20.64
C ILE A 73 21.41 -15.92 -21.76
N ASP A 74 22.62 -16.42 -21.55
CA ASP A 74 23.60 -16.51 -22.62
C ASP A 74 23.10 -17.56 -23.62
N PRO A 75 22.81 -17.18 -24.90
CA PRO A 75 22.33 -18.14 -25.89
C PRO A 75 23.33 -19.26 -26.19
N SER A 76 24.57 -19.17 -25.71
CA SER A 76 25.61 -20.19 -25.86
C SER A 76 25.67 -21.23 -24.74
N GLU A 77 24.94 -21.06 -23.63
CA GLU A 77 24.87 -22.10 -22.59
C GLU A 77 23.89 -23.21 -22.98
N PRO A 78 24.34 -24.47 -23.10
CA PRO A 78 23.46 -25.58 -23.43
C PRO A 78 22.46 -25.80 -22.29
N VAL A 79 21.17 -25.63 -22.57
CA VAL A 79 20.10 -26.06 -21.67
C VAL A 79 20.24 -27.57 -21.50
N PRO A 80 20.46 -28.10 -20.28
CA PRO A 80 20.58 -29.54 -20.07
C PRO A 80 19.32 -30.25 -20.58
N GLU A 81 19.47 -31.25 -21.45
CA GLU A 81 18.35 -32.03 -21.99
C GLU A 81 17.43 -32.51 -20.84
N GLY A 82 16.16 -32.11 -20.89
CA GLY A 82 15.14 -32.49 -19.91
C GLY A 82 14.96 -31.57 -18.70
N LYS A 83 15.68 -30.44 -18.59
CA LYS A 83 15.43 -29.42 -17.56
C LYS A 83 14.90 -28.13 -18.18
N GLU A 84 13.77 -27.63 -17.68
CA GLU A 84 13.28 -26.29 -18.06
C GLU A 84 14.35 -25.23 -17.74
N PRO A 85 14.52 -24.20 -18.58
CA PRO A 85 15.44 -23.11 -18.30
C PRO A 85 15.10 -22.47 -16.95
N VAL A 86 16.14 -22.14 -16.16
CA VAL A 86 15.97 -21.54 -14.84
C VAL A 86 15.22 -20.22 -15.00
N ARG A 87 13.91 -20.24 -14.70
CA ARG A 87 13.08 -19.04 -14.73
C ARG A 87 13.54 -18.10 -13.63
N GLY A 88 14.09 -16.96 -14.03
CA GLY A 88 14.50 -15.94 -13.10
C GLY A 88 13.31 -15.24 -12.43
N HIS A 89 13.64 -14.29 -11.54
CA HIS A 89 12.68 -13.54 -10.76
C HIS A 89 11.79 -12.61 -11.60
N GLY A 90 12.29 -12.10 -12.72
CA GLY A 90 11.70 -11.15 -13.66
C GLY A 90 11.49 -9.76 -13.06
N GLY A 91 12.40 -9.32 -12.19
CA GLY A 91 12.41 -8.00 -11.58
C GLY A 91 13.04 -6.92 -12.46
N CYS A 92 13.07 -5.67 -11.96
CA CYS A 92 13.44 -4.49 -12.75
C CYS A 92 14.70 -3.76 -12.26
N GLY A 93 15.45 -4.32 -11.30
CA GLY A 93 16.69 -3.74 -10.77
C GLY A 93 16.50 -2.57 -9.79
N HIS A 94 15.25 -2.13 -9.55
CA HIS A 94 14.99 -0.95 -8.73
C HIS A 94 15.41 -1.17 -7.27
N GLN A 95 16.12 -0.20 -6.69
CA GLN A 95 16.47 -0.16 -5.27
C GLN A 95 15.20 -0.01 -4.43
N GLN A 96 15.08 -0.81 -3.38
CA GLN A 96 13.87 -0.90 -2.57
C GLN A 96 14.05 -0.10 -1.27
N PRO A 97 13.12 0.82 -0.96
CA PRO A 97 13.19 1.60 0.26
C PRO A 97 12.77 0.77 1.48
N GLN A 98 13.21 1.23 2.66
CA GLN A 98 12.62 0.82 3.92
C GLN A 98 11.36 1.64 4.19
N ILE A 99 10.24 0.99 4.50
CA ILE A 99 8.98 1.68 4.76
C ILE A 99 8.85 1.98 6.25
N ARG A 100 8.78 3.26 6.60
CA ARG A 100 8.55 3.75 7.97
C ARG A 100 7.11 4.21 8.10
N ARG A 101 6.51 3.99 9.27
CA ARG A 101 5.19 4.53 9.62
C ARG A 101 5.39 5.66 10.63
N GLU A 102 4.84 6.82 10.32
CA GLU A 102 4.82 7.99 11.20
C GLU A 102 3.35 8.44 11.35
N GLY A 103 2.70 8.03 12.44
CA GLY A 103 1.27 8.24 12.65
C GLY A 103 0.39 7.55 11.58
N LEU A 104 -0.32 8.36 10.80
CA LEU A 104 -1.16 7.92 9.67
C LEU A 104 -0.43 7.98 8.31
N LYS A 105 0.87 8.31 8.29
CA LYS A 105 1.67 8.40 7.07
C LYS A 105 2.62 7.21 6.93
N LEU A 106 2.87 6.81 5.68
CA LEU A 106 3.94 5.89 5.30
C LEU A 106 5.03 6.67 4.55
N ILE A 107 6.29 6.39 4.86
CA ILE A 107 7.45 7.08 4.29
C ILE A 107 8.40 6.03 3.74
N MET A 108 8.79 6.18 2.47
CA MET A 108 9.87 5.45 1.82
C MET A 108 11.20 6.08 2.21
N VAL A 109 12.08 5.30 2.79
CA VAL A 109 13.42 5.73 3.19
C VAL A 109 14.45 4.96 2.36
N TYR A 110 15.16 5.68 1.49
CA TYR A 110 16.26 5.14 0.70
C TYR A 110 17.59 5.41 1.40
N SER A 111 18.36 4.36 1.67
CA SER A 111 19.72 4.50 2.20
C SER A 111 20.65 5.01 1.10
N LYS A 112 21.46 6.03 1.41
CA LYS A 112 22.46 6.60 0.50
C LYS A 112 23.89 6.12 0.80
N GLY A 113 24.06 5.14 1.68
CA GLY A 113 25.37 4.61 2.05
C GLY A 113 26.17 5.58 2.93
N LYS A 114 27.49 5.57 2.76
CA LYS A 114 28.44 6.45 3.46
C LYS A 114 29.08 7.41 2.46
N ASP A 115 29.44 8.60 2.92
CA ASP A 115 30.25 9.56 2.14
C ASP A 115 31.73 9.15 2.11
N GLU A 116 32.56 9.94 1.42
CA GLU A 116 34.01 9.70 1.26
C GLU A 116 34.75 9.68 2.60
N ASP A 117 34.24 10.38 3.61
CA ASP A 117 34.77 10.43 4.98
C ASP A 117 34.24 9.27 5.87
N GLY A 118 33.42 8.37 5.32
CA GLY A 118 32.87 7.22 6.02
C GLY A 118 31.69 7.54 6.95
N ASN A 119 31.18 8.77 6.93
CA ASN A 119 30.00 9.19 7.66
C ASN A 119 28.71 8.72 6.95
N PRO A 120 27.65 8.36 7.68
CA PRO A 120 26.38 7.96 7.08
C PRO A 120 25.73 9.16 6.39
N MET A 121 25.50 9.05 5.08
CA MET A 121 24.80 10.09 4.34
C MET A 121 23.33 10.14 4.75
N GLN A 122 22.75 11.35 4.78
CA GLN A 122 21.35 11.52 5.14
C GLN A 122 20.45 10.73 4.16
N PRO A 123 19.57 9.84 4.67
CA PRO A 123 18.73 9.02 3.81
C PRO A 123 17.68 9.87 3.08
N ASP A 124 17.36 9.51 1.84
CA ASP A 124 16.31 10.17 1.07
C ASP A 124 14.94 9.69 1.55
N ARG A 125 14.09 10.62 1.99
CA ARG A 125 12.78 10.37 2.56
C ARG A 125 11.71 10.86 1.60
N LYS A 126 10.88 9.95 1.10
CA LYS A 126 9.77 10.26 0.20
C LYS A 126 8.45 9.77 0.79
N PRO A 127 7.39 10.59 0.81
CA PRO A 127 6.09 10.11 1.29
C PRO A 127 5.55 9.04 0.34
N LEU A 128 5.04 7.94 0.91
CA LEU A 128 4.21 6.98 0.18
C LEU A 128 2.75 7.40 0.34
N THR A 129 2.26 8.20 -0.59
CA THR A 129 0.85 8.64 -0.55
C THR A 129 -0.09 7.46 -0.76
N PRO A 130 -1.33 7.51 -0.23
CA PRO A 130 -2.30 6.44 -0.46
C PRO A 130 -2.61 6.26 -1.95
N THR A 131 -2.62 7.34 -2.74
CA THR A 131 -2.79 7.29 -4.20
C THR A 131 -1.67 6.50 -4.87
N MET A 132 -0.41 6.74 -4.49
CA MET A 132 0.74 5.96 -5.00
C MET A 132 0.63 4.49 -4.60
N ALA A 133 0.28 4.20 -3.35
CA ALA A 133 0.12 2.84 -2.87
C ALA A 133 -1.03 2.11 -3.60
N ASN A 134 -2.14 2.80 -3.89
CA ASN A 134 -3.26 2.22 -4.64
C ASN A 134 -2.84 1.83 -6.06
N ALA A 135 -2.18 2.74 -6.77
CA ALA A 135 -1.65 2.49 -8.11
C ALA A 135 -0.64 1.33 -8.10
N LEU A 136 0.23 1.28 -7.09
CA LEU A 136 1.19 0.20 -6.92
C LEU A 136 0.51 -1.15 -6.66
N PHE A 137 -0.47 -1.20 -5.76
CA PHE A 137 -1.17 -2.43 -5.41
C PHE A 137 -1.98 -3.00 -6.58
N ARG A 138 -2.45 -2.17 -7.50
CA ARG A 138 -3.11 -2.60 -8.75
C ARG A 138 -2.15 -3.22 -9.77
N LYS A 139 -0.84 -2.93 -9.68
CA LYS A 139 0.17 -3.53 -10.55
C LYS A 139 0.60 -4.94 -10.11
N ILE A 140 0.23 -5.36 -8.90
CA ILE A 140 0.66 -6.66 -8.37
C ILE A 140 -0.01 -7.79 -9.17
N PRO A 141 0.75 -8.73 -9.74
CA PRO A 141 0.18 -9.88 -10.42
C PRO A 141 -0.69 -10.75 -9.51
N ALA A 142 -1.76 -11.33 -10.04
CA ALA A 142 -2.66 -12.19 -9.27
C ALA A 142 -1.96 -13.43 -8.66
N GLU A 143 -0.90 -13.92 -9.31
CA GLU A 143 -0.07 -15.02 -8.81
C GLU A 143 0.70 -14.62 -7.54
N ASP A 144 1.32 -13.44 -7.55
CA ASP A 144 2.04 -12.89 -6.39
C ASP A 144 1.11 -12.62 -5.20
N LEU A 145 -0.13 -12.18 -5.48
CA LEU A 145 -1.16 -12.03 -4.45
C LEU A 145 -1.45 -13.37 -3.76
N LYS A 146 -1.61 -14.46 -4.52
CA LYS A 146 -1.86 -15.80 -3.97
C LYS A 146 -0.67 -16.31 -3.14
N VAL A 147 0.56 -16.04 -3.59
CA VAL A 147 1.80 -16.38 -2.85
C VAL A 147 1.82 -15.68 -1.49
N MET A 148 1.46 -14.40 -1.44
CA MET A 148 1.35 -13.63 -0.20
C MET A 148 0.17 -14.06 0.71
N GLY A 149 -0.75 -14.88 0.22
CA GLY A 149 -1.97 -15.25 0.93
C GLY A 149 -3.07 -14.19 0.83
N LEU A 150 -3.12 -13.46 -0.28
CA LEU A 150 -4.20 -12.53 -0.61
C LEU A 150 -5.08 -13.15 -1.70
N ASN A 151 -6.38 -12.81 -1.69
CA ASN A 151 -7.31 -13.23 -2.73
C ASN A 151 -7.52 -12.08 -3.73
N PRO A 152 -7.19 -12.23 -5.03
CA PRO A 152 -7.39 -11.18 -6.02
C PRO A 152 -8.87 -10.80 -6.24
N LEU A 153 -9.82 -11.70 -5.93
CA LEU A 153 -11.24 -11.50 -6.18
C LEU A 153 -12.02 -10.97 -4.97
N GLU A 154 -11.55 -11.26 -3.76
CA GLU A 154 -12.30 -10.95 -2.51
C GLU A 154 -11.54 -10.03 -1.56
N ALA A 155 -10.22 -10.00 -1.65
CA ALA A 155 -9.35 -9.30 -0.69
C ALA A 155 -8.17 -8.63 -1.40
N HIS A 156 -8.45 -7.96 -2.52
CA HIS A 156 -7.42 -7.28 -3.30
C HIS A 156 -6.80 -6.14 -2.47
N PRO A 157 -5.46 -6.02 -2.38
CA PRO A 157 -4.81 -5.06 -1.50
C PRO A 157 -5.12 -3.59 -1.85
N ALA A 158 -5.38 -3.29 -3.13
CA ALA A 158 -5.84 -1.96 -3.54
C ALA A 158 -7.12 -1.48 -2.81
N TRP A 159 -7.96 -2.40 -2.34
CA TRP A 159 -9.20 -2.09 -1.61
C TRP A 159 -8.98 -1.74 -0.14
N MET A 160 -7.75 -1.94 0.37
CA MET A 160 -7.35 -1.43 1.70
C MET A 160 -7.17 0.08 1.71
N ILE A 161 -7.21 0.72 0.54
CA ILE A 161 -7.09 2.15 0.33
C ILE A 161 -8.43 2.65 -0.21
N LEU A 162 -9.03 3.60 0.49
CA LEU A 162 -10.34 4.14 0.18
C LEU A 162 -10.19 5.24 -0.88
N THR A 163 -10.86 5.06 -2.01
CA THR A 163 -11.12 6.12 -3.00
C THR A 163 -12.58 6.57 -2.95
N VAL A 164 -13.46 5.70 -2.47
CA VAL A 164 -14.87 5.98 -2.22
C VAL A 164 -15.18 5.54 -0.79
N LEU A 165 -15.70 6.46 0.01
CA LEU A 165 -16.16 6.17 1.36
C LEU A 165 -17.66 5.85 1.34
N PRO A 166 -18.09 4.64 1.76
CA PRO A 166 -19.51 4.32 1.86
C PRO A 166 -20.19 5.15 2.94
N VAL A 167 -21.42 5.57 2.69
CA VAL A 167 -22.22 6.33 3.66
C VAL A 167 -23.26 5.40 4.26
N PRO A 168 -23.27 5.19 5.59
CA PRO A 168 -24.26 4.35 6.24
C PRO A 168 -25.67 4.94 6.11
N PRO A 169 -26.71 4.10 5.98
CA PRO A 169 -28.09 4.54 5.86
C PRO A 169 -28.62 5.10 7.20
N PRO A 170 -29.71 5.90 7.20
CA PRO A 170 -30.25 6.52 8.42
C PRO A 170 -30.49 5.59 9.63
N PRO A 171 -30.91 4.32 9.48
CA PRO A 171 -31.05 3.42 10.63
C PRO A 171 -29.74 3.16 11.40
N VAL A 172 -28.59 3.33 10.75
CA VAL A 172 -27.25 3.18 11.35
C VAL A 172 -26.74 4.52 11.94
N ARG A 173 -27.36 5.63 11.56
CA ARG A 173 -27.04 7.00 12.03
C ARG A 173 -28.34 7.74 12.43
N PRO A 174 -29.04 7.27 13.48
CA PRO A 174 -30.38 7.73 13.80
C PRO A 174 -30.40 9.18 14.30
N SER A 175 -31.42 9.94 13.94
CA SER A 175 -31.63 11.29 14.49
C SER A 175 -32.71 11.27 15.57
N ILE A 176 -32.52 12.13 16.57
CA ILE A 176 -33.45 12.33 17.69
C ILE A 176 -34.15 13.67 17.46
N ALA A 177 -35.47 13.64 17.32
CA ALA A 177 -36.29 14.84 17.33
C ALA A 177 -36.89 15.04 18.72
N VAL A 178 -36.70 16.23 19.31
CA VAL A 178 -37.30 16.64 20.57
C VAL A 178 -38.35 17.72 20.27
N ASP A 179 -39.40 17.75 21.08
CA ASP A 179 -40.44 18.78 21.09
C ASP A 179 -41.18 18.93 19.73
N GLY A 180 -41.75 17.82 19.25
CA GLY A 180 -42.54 17.81 18.01
C GLY A 180 -41.74 18.09 16.72
N GLY A 181 -40.40 18.08 16.78
CA GLY A 181 -39.53 18.35 15.64
C GLY A 181 -38.88 19.74 15.64
N ALA A 182 -39.12 20.56 16.67
CA ALA A 182 -38.49 21.89 16.79
C ALA A 182 -36.98 21.81 17.02
N MET A 183 -36.49 20.77 17.71
CA MET A 183 -35.06 20.51 17.87
C MET A 183 -34.72 19.13 17.32
N ARG A 184 -33.73 19.08 16.42
CA ARG A 184 -33.18 17.84 15.86
C ARG A 184 -31.73 17.68 16.29
N GLY A 185 -31.44 16.63 17.03
CA GLY A 185 -30.09 16.13 17.28
C GLY A 185 -29.78 15.03 16.28
N GLU A 186 -28.75 15.22 15.45
CA GLU A 186 -28.28 14.19 14.54
C GLU A 186 -27.26 13.27 15.24
N ASP A 187 -27.07 12.06 14.72
CA ASP A 187 -26.03 11.14 15.19
C ASP A 187 -24.61 11.70 14.97
N ASP A 188 -23.66 11.34 15.85
CA ASP A 188 -22.26 11.75 15.74
C ASP A 188 -21.62 11.33 14.40
N LEU A 189 -22.02 10.19 13.82
CA LEU A 189 -21.57 9.78 12.49
C LEU A 189 -22.00 10.78 11.42
N THR A 190 -23.20 11.34 11.53
CA THR A 190 -23.71 12.35 10.59
C THR A 190 -22.85 13.62 10.67
N TYR A 191 -22.52 14.09 11.88
CA TYR A 191 -21.62 15.23 12.05
C TYR A 191 -20.23 14.94 11.50
N LYS A 192 -19.66 13.76 11.76
CA LYS A 192 -18.34 13.39 11.25
C LYS A 192 -18.30 13.28 9.72
N LEU A 193 -19.34 12.70 9.12
CA LEU A 193 -19.48 12.63 7.67
C LEU A 193 -19.56 14.03 7.04
N ALA A 194 -20.23 14.99 7.69
CA ALA A 194 -20.27 16.38 7.23
C ALA A 194 -18.89 17.05 7.29
N GLU A 195 -18.06 16.76 8.31
CA GLU A 195 -16.66 17.21 8.33
C GLU A 195 -15.83 16.61 7.20
N ILE A 196 -15.95 15.30 6.96
CA ILE A 196 -15.25 14.61 5.86
C ILE A 196 -15.62 15.25 4.52
N ILE A 197 -16.92 15.51 4.28
CA ILE A 197 -17.38 16.14 3.04
C ILE A 197 -16.78 17.54 2.89
N ARG A 198 -16.78 18.37 3.94
CA ARG A 198 -16.19 19.71 3.91
C ARG A 198 -14.70 19.67 3.61
N ALA A 199 -13.93 18.83 4.32
CA ALA A 199 -12.49 18.68 4.08
C ALA A 199 -12.19 18.22 2.65
N ASN A 200 -12.99 17.28 2.12
CA ASN A 200 -12.85 16.77 0.76
C ASN A 200 -13.15 17.82 -0.32
N GLN A 201 -14.17 18.65 -0.11
CA GLN A 201 -14.52 19.75 -1.03
C GLN A 201 -13.44 20.83 -1.03
N VAL A 202 -12.91 21.19 0.15
CA VAL A 202 -11.82 22.15 0.28
C VAL A 202 -10.56 21.66 -0.43
N LEU A 203 -10.19 20.39 -0.22
CA LEU A 203 -9.03 19.79 -0.89
C LEU A 203 -9.20 19.78 -2.42
N ARG A 204 -10.39 19.38 -2.92
CA ARG A 204 -10.70 19.43 -4.35
C ARG A 204 -10.54 20.84 -4.93
N LYS A 205 -11.06 21.85 -4.24
CA LYS A 205 -10.97 23.25 -4.66
C LYS A 205 -9.51 23.72 -4.76
N PHE A 206 -8.68 23.41 -3.76
CA PHE A 206 -7.26 23.78 -3.80
C PHE A 206 -6.49 23.08 -4.93
N GLU A 207 -6.84 21.85 -5.27
CA GLU A 207 -6.27 21.16 -6.42
C GLU A 207 -6.66 21.82 -7.75
N GLU A 208 -7.92 22.19 -7.90
CA GLU A 208 -8.44 22.87 -9.10
C GLU A 208 -7.85 24.28 -9.28
N GLU A 209 -7.60 24.99 -8.17
CA GLU A 209 -6.96 26.31 -8.17
C GLU A 209 -5.44 26.26 -8.34
N GLY A 210 -4.83 25.06 -8.39
CA GLY A 210 -3.39 24.90 -8.55
C GLY A 210 -2.59 25.35 -7.33
N ALA A 211 -3.13 25.15 -6.12
CA ALA A 211 -2.45 25.48 -4.88
C ALA A 211 -1.08 24.78 -4.75
N PRO A 212 -0.12 25.35 -4.00
CA PRO A 212 1.18 24.73 -3.81
C PRO A 212 1.09 23.32 -3.22
N ASN A 213 1.96 22.40 -3.69
CA ASN A 213 1.95 20.99 -3.27
C ASN A 213 2.03 20.76 -1.75
N HIS A 214 2.72 21.64 -1.00
CA HIS A 214 2.80 21.51 0.45
C HIS A 214 1.44 21.79 1.13
N VAL A 215 0.68 22.76 0.61
CA VAL A 215 -0.68 23.07 1.08
C VAL A 215 -1.61 21.89 0.79
N ILE A 216 -1.57 21.35 -0.43
CA ILE A 216 -2.35 20.16 -0.81
C ILE A 216 -2.03 18.99 0.13
N ALA A 217 -0.75 18.75 0.43
CA ALA A 217 -0.32 17.68 1.33
C ALA A 217 -0.81 17.85 2.78
N GLU A 218 -0.96 19.09 3.26
CA GLU A 218 -1.56 19.39 4.57
C GLU A 218 -3.05 19.04 4.59
N PHE A 219 -3.81 19.46 3.58
CA PHE A 219 -5.23 19.13 3.46
C PHE A 219 -5.48 17.64 3.18
N GLU A 220 -4.60 16.97 2.42
CA GLU A 220 -4.60 15.50 2.30
C GLU A 220 -4.43 14.82 3.67
N THR A 221 -3.53 15.36 4.51
CA THR A 221 -3.33 14.84 5.87
C THR A 221 -4.56 15.06 6.74
N LEU A 222 -5.21 16.22 6.62
CA LEU A 222 -6.44 16.54 7.34
C LEU A 222 -7.58 15.60 6.92
N LEU A 223 -7.77 15.37 5.62
CA LEU A 223 -8.77 14.43 5.11
C LEU A 223 -8.50 13.00 5.63
N GLN A 224 -7.24 12.56 5.59
CA GLN A 224 -6.82 11.28 6.15
C GLN A 224 -7.15 11.16 7.65
N TRP A 225 -7.02 12.24 8.41
CA TRP A 225 -7.37 12.27 9.83
C TRP A 225 -8.89 12.19 10.07
N HIS A 226 -9.71 12.90 9.30
CA HIS A 226 -11.17 12.82 9.46
C HIS A 226 -11.74 11.46 9.08
N VAL A 227 -11.13 10.74 8.13
CA VAL A 227 -11.57 9.41 7.70
C VAL A 227 -11.05 8.29 8.62
N ALA A 228 -9.92 8.51 9.30
CA ALA A 228 -9.32 7.52 10.21
C ALA A 228 -10.06 7.43 11.55
#